data_AF-A0A349WHU5-F1
#
_entry.id   AF-A0A349WHU5-F1
#
_cell.length_a   1.000
_cell.length_b   1.000
_cell.length_c   1.000
_cell.angle_alpha   90.00
_cell.angle_beta   90.00
_cell.angle_gamma   90.00
#
_symmetry.space_group_name_H-M   'P 1'
#
loop_
_entity.id
_entity.type
_entity.pdbx_description
1 polymer ?
#
loop_
_entity_poly.entity_id
_entity_poly.type
_entity_poly.pdbx_seq_one_letter_code
_entity_poly.pdbx_strand_id
1 'polypeptide(L)'
;VLILAAVSNYCEYLYIEYYLQPPAEMRELIASGVMTMSDITTIGGMSGVIFGLGGYVWIKCKLDPADGFRLDPTIALIMFAFFLLGFTGIFDGYGTIANFCHAGGLIVGIAWGYASAYKWNRG
;
A
#
# COMPACT_ATOMS: atom_id res chain seq x y z
N VAL A 1 6.06 2.79 9.94
CA VAL A 1 5.82 3.87 8.94
C VAL A 1 6.91 3.89 7.89
N LEU A 2 8.19 4.08 8.24
CA LEU A 2 9.30 4.13 7.26
C LEU A 2 9.42 2.88 6.37
N ILE A 3 9.32 1.67 6.96
CA ILE A 3 9.36 0.41 6.19
C ILE A 3 8.17 0.31 5.22
N LEU A 4 6.97 0.68 5.68
CA LEU A 4 5.77 0.66 4.85
C LEU A 4 5.86 1.67 3.70
N ALA A 5 6.39 2.87 3.97
CA ALA A 5 6.64 3.88 2.95
C ALA A 5 7.69 3.41 1.93
N ALA A 6 8.80 2.83 2.39
CA ALA A 6 9.83 2.29 1.50
C ALA A 6 9.31 1.17 0.60
N VAL A 7 8.56 0.21 1.16
CA VAL A 7 7.96 -0.89 0.39
C VAL A 7 6.93 -0.38 -0.60
N SER A 8 6.07 0.55 -0.18
CA SER A 8 5.03 1.08 -1.04
C SER A 8 5.60 1.89 -2.21
N ASN A 9 6.59 2.75 -1.95
CA ASN A 9 7.29 3.51 -2.98
C ASN A 9 8.09 2.59 -3.92
N TYR A 10 8.68 1.51 -3.40
CA TYR A 10 9.42 0.53 -4.20
C TYR A 10 8.50 -0.29 -5.12
N CYS A 11 7.35 -0.76 -4.62
CA CYS A 11 6.38 -1.46 -5.45
C CYS A 11 5.81 -0.54 -6.56
N GLU A 12 5.63 0.74 -6.27
CA GLU A 12 5.15 1.69 -7.26
C GLU A 12 6.19 1.99 -8.33
N TYR A 13 7.45 2.15 -7.92
CA TYR A 13 8.57 2.27 -8.85
C TYR A 13 8.58 1.10 -9.86
N LEU A 14 8.46 -0.14 -9.37
CA LEU A 14 8.38 -1.32 -10.23
C LEU A 14 7.12 -1.32 -11.11
N TYR A 15 5.99 -0.85 -10.59
CA TYR A 15 4.74 -0.78 -11.35
C TYR A 15 4.85 0.17 -12.55
N ILE A 16 5.44 1.34 -12.32
CA ILE A 16 5.62 2.36 -13.35
C ILE A 16 6.64 1.90 -14.38
N GLU A 17 7.76 1.33 -13.93
CA GLU A 17 8.84 0.87 -14.81
C GLU A 17 8.42 -0.32 -15.69
N TYR A 18 7.71 -1.31 -15.14
CA TYR A 18 7.41 -2.56 -15.85
C TYR A 18 6.04 -2.61 -16.52
N TYR A 19 5.02 -1.94 -15.97
CA TYR A 19 3.64 -2.10 -16.44
C TYR A 19 3.09 -0.88 -17.18
N LEU A 20 3.35 0.32 -16.68
CA LEU A 20 2.77 1.53 -17.27
C LEU A 20 3.57 2.13 -18.41
N GLN A 21 4.88 1.83 -18.53
CA GLN A 21 5.81 2.46 -19.48
C GLN A 21 5.53 3.97 -19.61
N PRO A 22 6.08 4.83 -18.72
CA PRO A 22 5.65 6.22 -18.60
C PRO A 22 5.55 6.89 -19.99
N PRO A 23 4.45 7.62 -20.27
CA PRO A 23 4.24 8.23 -21.58
C PRO A 23 5.46 9.07 -21.98
N ALA A 24 5.76 9.17 -23.28
CA ALA A 24 6.98 9.80 -23.79
C ALA A 24 7.22 11.21 -23.20
N GLU A 25 6.16 12.01 -23.04
CA GLU A 25 6.22 13.34 -22.41
C GLU A 25 6.71 13.30 -20.97
N MET A 26 6.29 12.29 -20.18
CA MET A 26 6.77 12.10 -18.81
C MET A 26 8.24 11.65 -18.80
N ARG A 27 8.68 10.85 -19.77
CA ARG A 27 10.09 10.46 -19.92
C ARG A 27 10.98 11.67 -20.23
N GLU A 28 10.49 12.61 -21.02
CA GLU A 28 11.18 13.88 -21.29
C GLU A 28 11.19 14.81 -20.06
N LEU A 29 10.10 14.86 -19.28
CA LEU A 29 10.06 15.58 -18.00
C LEU A 29 11.05 15.01 -16.98
N ILE A 30 11.25 13.69 -16.97
CA ILE A 30 12.27 13.02 -16.14
C ILE A 30 13.67 13.31 -16.67
N ALA A 31 13.89 13.18 -17.97
CA ALA A 31 15.19 13.43 -18.60
C ALA A 31 15.63 14.90 -18.51
N SER A 32 14.68 15.84 -18.49
CA SER A 32 14.92 17.28 -18.32
C SER A 32 15.14 17.70 -16.87
N GLY A 33 14.98 16.79 -15.90
CA GLY A 33 15.13 17.08 -14.47
C GLY A 33 14.01 17.92 -13.87
N VAL A 34 12.94 18.19 -14.63
CA VAL A 34 11.74 18.91 -14.17
C VAL A 34 10.90 18.04 -13.23
N MET A 35 10.94 16.73 -13.43
CA MET A 35 10.31 15.73 -12.57
C MET A 35 11.34 14.68 -12.17
N THR A 36 11.45 14.38 -10.89
CA THR A 36 12.33 13.31 -10.41
C THR A 36 11.56 12.00 -10.26
N MET A 37 12.24 10.85 -10.29
CA MET A 37 11.61 9.57 -9.95
C MET A 37 10.97 9.60 -8.55
N SER A 38 11.54 10.37 -7.62
CA SER A 38 10.95 10.62 -6.31
C SER A 38 9.59 11.31 -6.39
N ASP A 39 9.40 12.29 -7.27
CA ASP A 39 8.12 13.00 -7.40
C ASP A 39 7.01 12.05 -7.87
N ILE A 40 7.35 11.12 -8.76
CA ILE A 40 6.40 10.12 -9.28
C ILE A 40 6.01 9.12 -8.18
N THR A 41 7.00 8.63 -7.41
CA THR A 41 6.76 7.70 -6.29
C THR A 41 6.08 8.34 -5.07
N THR A 42 6.10 9.67 -4.95
CA THR A 42 5.45 10.37 -3.83
C THR A 42 3.95 10.50 -4.06
N ILE A 43 3.50 10.46 -5.33
CA ILE A 43 2.11 10.76 -5.70
C ILE A 43 1.18 9.52 -5.63
N GLY A 44 1.65 8.28 -5.90
CA GLY A 44 0.81 7.08 -5.74
C GLY A 44 1.23 6.10 -4.63
N GLY A 45 2.40 6.32 -4.00
CA GLY A 45 3.00 5.40 -3.02
C GLY A 45 2.44 5.50 -1.61
N MET A 46 1.73 6.57 -1.25
CA MET A 46 1.16 6.67 0.10
C MET A 46 0.01 5.67 0.34
N SER A 47 -0.68 5.25 -0.71
CA SER A 47 -1.84 4.35 -0.61
C SER A 47 -1.46 2.96 -0.09
N GLY A 48 -0.33 2.38 -0.49
CA GLY A 48 0.15 1.11 0.07
C GLY A 48 0.58 1.22 1.54
N VAL A 49 1.01 2.39 1.99
CA VAL A 49 1.26 2.64 3.43
C VAL A 49 -0.04 2.54 4.23
N ILE A 50 -1.13 3.09 3.71
CA ILE A 50 -2.46 3.00 4.33
C ILE A 50 -2.90 1.54 4.41
N PHE A 51 -2.72 0.77 3.33
CA PHE A 51 -3.00 -0.67 3.34
C PHE A 51 -2.16 -1.43 4.38
N GLY A 52 -0.89 -1.07 4.54
CA GLY A 52 -0.04 -1.67 5.56
C GLY A 52 -0.41 -1.30 7.00
N LEU A 53 -0.75 -0.03 7.25
CA LEU A 53 -1.25 0.38 8.57
C LEU A 53 -2.61 -0.26 8.87
N GLY A 54 -3.51 -0.28 7.88
CA GLY A 54 -4.80 -0.96 7.97
C GLY A 54 -4.65 -2.44 8.30
N GLY A 55 -3.75 -3.15 7.60
CA GLY A 55 -3.43 -4.56 7.87
C GLY A 55 -2.86 -4.80 9.27
N TYR A 56 -1.95 -3.94 9.72
CA TYR A 56 -1.38 -4.00 11.07
C TYR A 56 -2.45 -3.85 12.14
N VAL A 57 -3.25 -2.78 12.05
CA VAL A 57 -4.31 -2.47 13.02
C VAL A 57 -5.38 -3.57 12.98
N TRP A 58 -5.77 -4.05 11.80
CA TRP A 58 -6.76 -5.12 11.66
C TRP A 58 -6.37 -6.40 12.39
N ILE A 59 -5.09 -6.80 12.31
CA ILE A 59 -4.59 -7.97 13.04
C ILE A 59 -4.51 -7.69 14.54
N LYS A 60 -3.99 -6.52 14.95
CA LYS A 60 -3.86 -6.17 16.37
C LYS A 60 -5.22 -6.10 17.07
N CYS A 61 -6.24 -5.52 16.45
CA CYS A 61 -7.60 -5.52 16.98
C CYS A 61 -8.14 -6.94 17.29
N LYS A 62 -7.68 -7.97 16.56
CA LYS A 62 -8.13 -9.36 16.72
C LYS A 62 -7.26 -10.18 17.66
N LEU A 63 -5.94 -10.01 17.59
CA LEU A 63 -4.98 -10.88 18.27
C LEU A 63 -4.39 -10.25 19.55
N ASP A 64 -4.54 -8.95 19.72
CA ASP A 64 -4.08 -8.21 20.89
C ASP A 64 -4.99 -6.99 21.17
N PRO A 65 -6.23 -7.23 21.62
CA PRO A 65 -7.21 -6.16 21.86
C PRO A 65 -6.81 -5.24 23.03
N ALA A 66 -5.86 -5.66 23.88
CA ALA A 66 -5.37 -4.87 25.00
C ALA A 66 -4.59 -3.63 24.55
N ASP A 67 -4.02 -3.66 23.34
CA ASP A 67 -3.29 -2.54 22.74
C ASP A 67 -4.20 -1.34 22.36
N GLY A 68 -5.54 -1.48 22.52
CA GLY A 68 -6.49 -0.38 22.40
C GLY A 68 -6.76 0.10 20.97
N PHE A 69 -6.17 -0.54 19.97
CA PHE A 69 -6.47 -0.27 18.57
C PHE A 69 -7.95 -0.54 18.24
N ARG A 70 -8.52 0.32 17.40
CA ARG A 70 -9.87 0.16 16.87
C ARG A 70 -9.83 0.38 15.37
N LEU A 71 -10.44 -0.54 14.64
CA LEU A 71 -10.68 -0.40 13.21
C LEU A 71 -12.16 -0.63 12.98
N ASP A 72 -12.82 0.37 12.38
CA ASP A 72 -14.23 0.23 12.03
C ASP A 72 -14.38 -0.93 11.02
N PRO A 73 -15.24 -1.93 11.31
CA PRO A 73 -15.45 -3.07 10.42
C PRO A 73 -15.89 -2.68 9.01
N THR A 74 -16.64 -1.58 8.88
CA THR A 74 -17.09 -1.02 7.60
C THR A 74 -15.92 -0.49 6.80
N ILE A 75 -14.99 0.22 7.45
CA ILE A 75 -13.78 0.73 6.80
C ILE A 75 -12.88 -0.44 6.36
N ALA A 76 -12.71 -1.46 7.21
CA ALA A 76 -11.98 -2.67 6.83
C ALA A 76 -12.62 -3.35 5.61
N LEU A 77 -13.96 -3.50 5.62
CA LEU A 77 -14.70 -4.10 4.51
C LEU A 77 -14.50 -3.32 3.21
N ILE A 78 -14.66 -1.99 3.24
CA ILE A 78 -14.45 -1.13 2.07
C ILE A 78 -13.01 -1.24 1.57
N MET A 79 -12.02 -1.21 2.47
CA MET A 79 -10.61 -1.33 2.12
C MET A 79 -10.30 -2.66 1.41
N PHE A 80 -10.76 -3.79 1.96
CA PHE A 80 -10.53 -5.11 1.34
C PHE A 80 -11.36 -5.31 0.06
N ALA A 81 -12.60 -4.82 0.02
CA ALA A 81 -13.43 -4.90 -1.16
C ALA A 81 -12.84 -4.09 -2.32
N PHE A 82 -12.40 -2.85 -2.05
CA PHE A 82 -11.77 -1.99 -3.05
C PHE A 82 -10.45 -2.60 -3.57
N PHE A 83 -9.65 -3.19 -2.68
CA PHE A 83 -8.43 -3.92 -3.05
C PHE A 83 -8.71 -5.08 -4.00
N LEU A 84 -9.68 -5.94 -3.68
CA LEU A 84 -10.02 -7.07 -4.54
C LEU A 84 -10.64 -6.62 -5.86
N LEU A 85 -11.50 -5.59 -5.84
CA LEU A 85 -12.09 -5.01 -7.05
C LEU A 85 -11.04 -4.35 -7.94
N GLY A 86 -9.96 -3.78 -7.39
CA GLY A 86 -8.87 -3.24 -8.20
C GLY A 86 -8.18 -4.28 -9.08
N PHE A 87 -8.21 -5.58 -8.72
CA PHE A 87 -7.61 -6.65 -9.53
C PHE A 87 -8.48 -7.07 -10.71
N THR A 88 -9.76 -6.68 -10.72
CA THR A 88 -10.68 -7.06 -11.81
C THR A 88 -10.58 -6.12 -13.01
N GLY A 89 -9.86 -5.00 -12.90
CA GLY A 89 -9.75 -3.99 -13.96
C GLY A 89 -11.01 -3.13 -14.13
N ILE A 90 -12.01 -3.26 -13.25
CA ILE A 90 -13.27 -2.48 -13.34
C ILE A 90 -13.04 -0.96 -13.30
N PHE A 91 -11.88 -0.53 -12.78
CA PHE A 91 -11.49 0.88 -12.66
C PHE A 91 -10.54 1.35 -13.75
N ASP A 92 -10.15 0.51 -14.72
CA ASP A 92 -9.11 0.85 -15.71
C ASP A 92 -9.48 2.08 -16.55
N GLY A 93 -10.79 2.34 -16.76
CA GLY A 93 -11.28 3.55 -17.43
C GLY A 93 -11.09 4.86 -16.64
N TYR A 94 -10.74 4.78 -15.35
CA TYR A 94 -10.49 5.91 -14.47
C TYR A 94 -9.00 6.05 -14.09
N GLY A 95 -8.16 5.15 -14.59
CA GLY A 95 -6.75 5.08 -14.28
C GLY A 95 -6.36 3.74 -13.66
N THR A 96 -5.09 3.39 -13.85
CA THR A 96 -4.57 2.10 -13.42
C THR A 96 -4.30 2.09 -11.93
N ILE A 97 -4.95 1.19 -11.19
CA ILE A 97 -4.73 1.02 -9.75
C ILE A 97 -3.46 0.19 -9.52
N ALA A 98 -2.50 0.74 -8.77
CA ALA A 98 -1.25 0.08 -8.41
C ALA A 98 -1.44 -0.97 -7.30
N ASN A 99 -2.32 -1.94 -7.54
CA ASN A 99 -2.80 -2.92 -6.56
C ASN A 99 -1.70 -3.81 -5.98
N PHE A 100 -0.62 -4.06 -6.73
CA PHE A 100 0.54 -4.79 -6.21
C PHE A 100 1.27 -4.02 -5.10
N CYS A 101 1.26 -2.69 -5.12
CA CYS A 101 1.80 -1.85 -4.05
C CYS A 101 0.96 -1.94 -2.79
N HIS A 102 -0.37 -1.93 -2.95
CA HIS A 102 -1.31 -2.14 -1.86
C HIS A 102 -1.13 -3.53 -1.23
N ALA A 103 -0.93 -4.55 -2.06
CA ALA A 103 -0.70 -5.92 -1.61
C ALA A 103 0.59 -6.03 -0.79
N GLY A 104 1.70 -5.46 -1.29
CA GLY A 104 2.98 -5.43 -0.59
C GLY A 104 2.87 -4.76 0.79
N GLY A 105 2.26 -3.57 0.83
CA GLY A 105 2.01 -2.86 2.09
C GLY A 105 1.15 -3.68 3.06
N LEU A 106 0.03 -4.23 2.58
CA LEU A 106 -0.91 -5.02 3.39
C LEU A 106 -0.25 -6.26 4.01
N ILE A 107 0.52 -7.03 3.22
CA ILE A 107 1.20 -8.24 3.68
C ILE A 107 2.19 -7.91 4.79
N VAL A 108 3.02 -6.87 4.60
CA VAL A 108 3.99 -6.43 5.61
C VAL A 108 3.27 -5.97 6.88
N GLY A 109 2.17 -5.22 6.74
CA GLY A 109 1.34 -4.78 7.85
C GLY A 109 0.78 -5.93 8.67
N ILE A 110 0.16 -6.92 8.00
CA ILE A 110 -0.39 -8.12 8.63
C ILE A 110 0.70 -8.92 9.35
N ALA A 111 1.83 -9.17 8.69
CA ALA A 111 2.94 -9.93 9.26
C ALA A 111 3.51 -9.25 10.51
N TRP A 112 3.69 -7.92 10.46
CA TRP A 112 4.17 -7.15 11.60
C TRP A 112 3.16 -7.13 12.76
N GLY A 113 1.87 -6.98 12.45
CA GLY A 113 0.79 -7.01 13.43
C GLY A 113 0.73 -8.35 14.15
N TYR A 114 0.86 -9.44 13.40
CA TYR A 114 0.90 -10.79 13.93
C TYR A 114 2.13 -11.02 14.82
N ALA A 115 3.32 -10.66 14.35
CA ALA A 115 4.55 -10.82 15.13
C ALA A 115 4.51 -10.03 16.44
N SER A 116 3.98 -8.80 16.40
CA SER A 116 3.78 -7.95 17.58
C SER A 116 2.80 -8.57 18.58
N ALA A 117 1.61 -9.00 18.13
CA ALA A 117 0.62 -9.65 18.98
C ALA A 117 1.13 -10.97 19.59
N TYR A 118 1.83 -11.77 18.79
CA TYR A 118 2.40 -13.05 19.24
C TYR A 118 3.45 -12.87 20.34
N LYS A 119 4.30 -11.85 20.24
CA LYS A 119 5.30 -11.53 21.28
C LYS A 119 4.63 -11.18 22.61
N TRP A 120 3.53 -10.42 22.57
CA TRP A 120 2.81 -9.99 23.76
C TRP A 120 2.04 -11.15 24.43
N ASN A 121 1.41 -12.03 23.66
CA ASN A 121 0.66 -13.17 24.20
C ASN A 121 1.55 -14.30 24.79
N ARG A 122 2.88 -14.18 24.71
CA ARG A 122 3.85 -15.14 25.30
C ARG A 122 4.76 -14.52 26.36
N GLY A 123 4.61 -13.24 26.67
CA GLY A 123 5.22 -12.58 27.83
C GLY A 123 4.25 -12.53 29.00
#